data_AF-A0A6M0BXQ3-F1
#
_entry.id   AF-A0A6M0BXQ3-F1
#
_cell.length_a   1.000
_cell.length_b   1.000
_cell.length_c   1.000
_cell.angle_alpha   90.00
_cell.angle_beta   90.00
_cell.angle_gamma   90.00
#
_symmetry.space_group_name_H-M   'P 1'
#
loop_
_entity.id
_entity.type
_entity.pdbx_description
1 polymer ?
#
loop_
_entity_poly.entity_id
_entity_poly.type
_entity_poly.pdbx_seq_one_letter_code
_entity_poly.pdbx_strand_id
1 'polypeptide(L)'
;FARKFPTAEVFVTPNQWSFPLNLPLSWLGLPRNRTYLLPVNSGDAPFAAEFDYATLGPLDIGFKPFAEVVFWHSPSQTLLAVDTVLSVPAEPPDILNLDPYPLLFHAKDDVFDVVEDTPTNRCVGWQKICLFGLYFQVGALEVVPTGEIFKNVWKAGDRSKRAYFGLLPWRWKSDWQRSFTQLRQDGRLLVAPILQTLILNRDPKQVMEWVEKVASWNFRQIIPCHFDAPIQASGYEFRQGFSFLEKDSGGYLPETDLQFLRQLDDKLTKIGALR
;
A
#
# COMPACT_ATOMS: atom_id res chain seq x y z
N PHE A 1 12.16 6.35 15.58
CA PHE A 1 11.53 7.35 16.46
C PHE A 1 11.87 7.16 17.94
N ALA A 2 11.35 6.14 18.63
CA ALA A 2 11.50 5.98 20.10
C ALA A 2 12.97 6.01 20.61
N ARG A 3 13.94 5.50 19.83
CA ARG A 3 15.37 5.61 20.16
C ARG A 3 15.90 7.06 20.13
N LYS A 4 15.40 7.88 19.19
CA LYS A 4 15.78 9.29 19.01
C LYS A 4 15.09 10.19 20.03
N PHE A 5 13.87 9.84 20.45
CA PHE A 5 13.07 10.58 21.42
C PHE A 5 12.88 9.73 22.70
N PRO A 6 13.85 9.77 23.63
CA PRO A 6 13.89 8.86 24.77
C PRO A 6 12.78 9.10 25.80
N THR A 7 12.23 10.32 25.83
CA THR A 7 11.13 10.72 26.73
C THR A 7 9.74 10.52 26.12
N ALA A 8 9.65 10.16 24.84
CA ALA A 8 8.36 9.96 24.18
C ALA A 8 7.64 8.71 24.72
N GLU A 9 6.37 8.86 25.07
CA GLU A 9 5.45 7.75 25.24
C GLU A 9 5.04 7.22 23.86
N VAL A 10 4.92 5.91 23.72
CA VAL A 10 4.57 5.25 22.46
C VAL A 10 3.26 4.51 22.64
N PHE A 11 2.28 4.80 21.78
CA PHE A 11 1.00 4.11 21.78
C PHE A 11 0.91 3.20 20.56
N VAL A 12 0.43 1.98 20.75
CA VAL A 12 0.23 0.99 19.68
C VAL A 12 -1.19 0.44 19.71
N THR A 13 -1.71 0.02 18.56
CA THR A 13 -2.99 -0.69 18.53
C THR A 13 -2.87 -2.05 19.26
N PRO A 14 -3.97 -2.61 19.77
CA PRO A 14 -3.97 -3.98 20.27
C PRO A 14 -3.65 -4.98 19.15
N ASN A 15 -3.20 -6.18 19.52
CA ASN A 15 -2.94 -7.30 18.61
C ASN A 15 -1.82 -7.06 17.58
N GLN A 16 -0.87 -6.16 17.87
CA GLN A 16 0.35 -6.00 17.08
C GLN A 16 1.14 -7.31 17.01
N TRP A 17 1.69 -7.58 15.83
CA TRP A 17 2.46 -8.79 15.57
C TRP A 17 3.55 -8.51 14.53
N SER A 18 4.54 -9.39 14.44
CA SER A 18 5.58 -9.32 13.41
C SER A 18 5.67 -10.58 12.57
N PHE A 19 6.09 -10.42 11.31
CA PHE A 19 6.34 -11.50 10.37
C PHE A 19 7.86 -11.74 10.20
N PRO A 20 8.32 -13.00 10.03
CA PRO A 20 7.56 -14.25 10.07
C PRO A 20 7.31 -14.78 11.49
N LEU A 21 8.04 -14.27 12.48
CA LEU A 21 7.93 -14.66 13.89
C LEU A 21 7.29 -13.54 14.69
N ASN A 22 6.37 -13.89 15.60
CA ASN A 22 5.74 -12.91 16.48
C ASN A 22 6.67 -12.52 17.63
N LEU A 23 7.55 -11.56 17.38
CA LEU A 23 8.56 -11.10 18.32
C LEU A 23 7.98 -10.06 19.30
N PRO A 24 8.50 -9.98 20.53
CA PRO A 24 8.11 -8.92 21.45
C PRO A 24 8.40 -7.53 20.86
N LEU A 25 7.48 -6.58 21.02
CA LEU A 25 7.61 -5.20 20.53
C LEU A 25 8.93 -4.52 20.95
N SER A 26 9.45 -4.87 22.13
CA SER A 26 10.75 -4.42 22.62
C SER A 26 11.94 -4.79 21.75
N TRP A 27 11.86 -5.90 21.04
CA TRP A 27 12.89 -6.32 20.09
C TRP A 27 12.74 -5.61 18.74
N LEU A 28 11.54 -5.10 18.46
CA LEU A 28 11.24 -4.29 17.27
C LEU A 28 11.54 -2.80 17.47
N GLY A 29 12.14 -2.43 18.60
CA GLY A 29 12.52 -1.05 18.92
C GLY A 29 11.47 -0.24 19.67
N LEU A 30 10.45 -0.88 20.24
CA LEU A 30 9.41 -0.25 21.08
C LEU A 30 9.65 -0.54 22.58
N PRO A 31 10.16 0.43 23.35
CA PRO A 31 10.64 0.20 24.71
C PRO A 31 9.52 -0.14 25.69
N ARG A 32 9.66 -1.27 26.41
CA ARG A 32 8.63 -1.85 27.30
C ARG A 32 8.04 -0.86 28.31
N ASN A 33 8.89 -0.04 28.92
CA ASN A 33 8.49 0.81 30.05
C ASN A 33 7.74 2.09 29.65
N ARG A 34 7.56 2.33 28.34
CA ARG A 34 6.89 3.53 27.80
C ARG A 34 6.14 3.22 26.50
N THR A 35 5.79 1.96 26.28
CA THR A 35 4.92 1.52 25.19
C THR A 35 3.60 1.07 25.80
N TYR A 36 2.51 1.69 25.37
CA TYR A 36 1.17 1.51 25.88
C TYR A 36 0.25 1.06 24.75
N LEU A 37 -0.81 0.33 25.11
CA LEU A 37 -1.91 0.10 24.18
C LEU A 37 -2.72 1.39 24.07
N LEU A 38 -3.18 1.70 22.86
CA LEU A 38 -4.22 2.70 22.68
C LEU A 38 -5.45 2.34 23.52
N PRO A 39 -5.97 3.29 24.32
CA PRO A 39 -7.23 3.09 25.03
C PRO A 39 -8.36 2.69 24.06
N VAL A 40 -9.37 1.98 24.57
CA VAL A 40 -10.53 1.59 23.74
C VAL A 40 -11.32 2.83 23.29
N ASN A 41 -11.50 3.81 24.19
CA ASN A 41 -12.10 5.10 23.85
C ASN A 41 -11.00 6.11 23.57
N SER A 42 -11.09 6.82 22.45
CA SER A 42 -10.14 7.87 22.10
C SER A 42 -10.08 9.01 23.11
N GLY A 43 -11.20 9.30 23.79
CA GLY A 43 -11.28 10.29 24.85
C GLY A 43 -10.41 9.99 26.08
N ASP A 44 -9.98 8.74 26.27
CA ASP A 44 -9.13 8.34 27.40
C ASP A 44 -7.62 8.49 27.09
N ALA A 45 -7.27 8.86 25.86
CA ALA A 45 -5.88 9.03 25.46
C ALA A 45 -5.31 10.37 25.93
N PRO A 46 -3.99 10.46 26.24
CA PRO A 46 -3.38 11.69 26.73
C PRO A 46 -3.40 12.84 25.71
N PHE A 47 -3.67 12.54 24.44
CA PHE A 47 -3.77 13.49 23.32
C PHE A 47 -5.22 13.74 22.86
N ALA A 48 -6.22 13.31 23.64
CA ALA A 48 -7.65 13.44 23.32
C ALA A 48 -8.13 14.89 23.16
N ALA A 49 -7.36 15.87 23.65
CA ALA A 49 -7.68 17.29 23.50
C ALA A 49 -7.63 17.75 22.03
N GLU A 50 -6.82 17.10 21.20
CA GLU A 50 -6.59 17.49 19.80
C GLU A 50 -6.90 16.35 18.81
N PHE A 51 -6.83 15.10 19.26
CA PHE A 51 -6.97 13.92 18.42
C PHE A 51 -8.15 13.04 18.83
N ASP A 52 -8.95 12.65 17.85
CA ASP A 52 -9.81 11.46 17.90
C ASP A 52 -9.14 10.33 17.10
N TYR A 53 -9.50 9.07 17.34
CA TYR A 53 -9.05 7.95 16.53
C TYR A 53 -10.08 6.82 16.46
N ALA A 54 -9.93 6.01 15.41
CA ALA A 54 -10.77 4.85 15.16
C ALA A 54 -9.90 3.69 14.69
N THR A 55 -9.98 2.58 15.42
CA THR A 55 -9.28 1.36 15.09
C THR A 55 -10.20 0.45 14.28
N LEU A 56 -9.72 -0.05 13.14
CA LEU A 56 -10.31 -1.15 12.41
C LEU A 56 -9.66 -2.45 12.86
N GLY A 57 -10.47 -3.47 13.10
CA GLY A 57 -10.01 -4.81 13.43
C GLY A 57 -9.99 -5.12 14.93
N PRO A 58 -9.47 -6.29 15.31
CA PRO A 58 -8.75 -7.22 14.43
C PRO A 58 -9.67 -7.87 13.38
N LEU A 59 -9.34 -7.69 12.10
CA LEU A 59 -9.95 -8.43 11.01
C LEU A 59 -9.30 -9.81 10.93
N ASP A 60 -10.12 -10.86 10.99
CA ASP A 60 -9.64 -12.23 10.83
C ASP A 60 -9.43 -12.55 9.35
N ILE A 61 -8.20 -12.35 8.88
CA ILE A 61 -7.80 -12.65 7.51
C ILE A 61 -7.17 -14.05 7.37
N GLY A 62 -7.15 -14.89 8.42
CA GLY A 62 -6.49 -16.21 8.40
C GLY A 62 -5.22 -16.26 9.24
N PHE A 63 -4.03 -16.32 8.61
CA PHE A 63 -2.76 -16.58 9.31
C PHE A 63 -2.51 -15.66 10.51
N LYS A 64 -2.78 -14.36 10.35
CA LYS A 64 -2.69 -13.33 11.40
C LYS A 64 -3.68 -12.21 11.13
N PRO A 65 -4.21 -11.53 12.16
CA PRO A 65 -5.20 -10.49 11.96
C PRO A 65 -4.61 -9.24 11.31
N PHE A 66 -5.45 -8.51 10.58
CA PHE A 66 -5.17 -7.16 10.14
C PHE A 66 -5.80 -6.15 11.10
N ALA A 67 -5.13 -5.03 11.34
CA ALA A 67 -5.69 -3.90 12.05
C ALA A 67 -5.14 -2.59 11.45
N GLU A 68 -5.97 -1.55 11.47
CA GLU A 68 -5.61 -0.19 11.08
C GLU A 68 -6.01 0.75 12.23
N VAL A 69 -5.30 1.86 12.39
CA VAL A 69 -5.82 3.01 13.14
C VAL A 69 -5.66 4.28 12.30
N VAL A 70 -6.70 5.10 12.28
CA VAL A 70 -6.64 6.46 11.75
C VAL A 70 -6.81 7.45 12.89
N PHE A 71 -6.11 8.58 12.78
CA PHE A 71 -6.20 9.68 13.75
C PHE A 71 -6.80 10.90 13.06
N TRP A 72 -7.77 11.55 13.68
CA TRP A 72 -8.26 12.85 13.24
C TRP A 72 -7.73 13.95 14.15
N HIS A 73 -6.88 14.80 13.62
CA HIS A 73 -6.42 16.01 14.27
C HIS A 73 -7.44 17.14 14.02
N SER A 74 -8.25 17.45 15.03
CA SER A 74 -9.36 18.40 14.93
C SER A 74 -8.90 19.84 14.59
N PRO A 75 -7.85 20.41 15.22
CA PRO A 75 -7.42 21.79 14.94
C PRO A 75 -7.01 22.05 13.49
N SER A 76 -6.32 21.10 12.85
CA SER A 76 -5.90 21.23 11.43
C SER A 76 -6.84 20.53 10.45
N GLN A 77 -7.96 19.98 10.93
CA GLN A 77 -8.93 19.21 10.15
C GLN A 77 -8.25 18.14 9.29
N THR A 78 -7.32 17.39 9.87
CA THR A 78 -6.45 16.44 9.14
C THR A 78 -6.68 15.02 9.62
N LEU A 79 -6.96 14.11 8.70
CA LEU A 79 -6.96 12.67 8.95
C LEU A 79 -5.55 12.13 8.68
N LEU A 80 -4.98 11.41 9.63
CA LEU A 80 -3.75 10.64 9.46
C LEU A 80 -4.14 9.18 9.25
N ALA A 81 -3.73 8.61 8.13
CA ALA A 81 -4.00 7.21 7.78
C ALA A 81 -2.69 6.44 7.60
N VAL A 82 -2.71 5.14 7.89
CA VAL A 82 -1.51 4.31 7.82
C VAL A 82 -1.54 3.52 6.53
N ASP A 83 -2.26 2.41 6.47
CA ASP A 83 -2.18 1.48 5.35
C ASP A 83 -3.43 1.51 4.45
N THR A 84 -4.57 1.99 4.95
CA THR A 84 -5.87 1.75 4.30
C THR A 84 -6.17 2.60 3.07
N VAL A 85 -5.66 3.84 2.99
CA VAL A 85 -5.92 4.76 1.89
C VAL A 85 -4.64 5.41 1.40
N LEU A 86 -4.58 5.72 0.10
CA LEU A 86 -3.44 6.35 -0.55
C LEU A 86 -3.88 7.16 -1.78
N SER A 87 -2.96 7.95 -2.32
CA SER A 87 -3.07 8.57 -3.65
C SER A 87 -1.75 8.44 -4.39
N VAL A 88 -1.78 8.01 -5.65
CA VAL A 88 -0.57 7.70 -6.42
C VAL A 88 -0.11 8.95 -7.20
N PRO A 89 1.10 9.49 -6.96
CA PRO A 89 1.63 10.58 -7.77
C PRO A 89 1.95 10.14 -9.18
N ALA A 90 1.87 11.09 -10.11
CA ALA A 90 2.31 10.88 -11.49
C ALA A 90 3.84 10.71 -11.60
N GLU A 91 4.59 11.36 -10.71
CA GLU A 91 6.04 11.45 -10.73
C GLU A 91 6.66 10.81 -9.48
N PRO A 92 7.90 10.29 -9.57
CA PRO A 92 8.58 9.73 -8.40
C PRO A 92 8.82 10.79 -7.32
N PRO A 93 8.71 10.44 -6.03
CA PRO A 93 9.08 11.35 -4.94
C PRO A 93 10.58 11.66 -4.95
N ASP A 94 10.94 12.83 -4.45
CA ASP A 94 12.32 13.36 -4.48
C ASP A 94 13.38 12.42 -3.90
N ILE A 95 13.02 11.59 -2.91
CA ILE A 95 13.95 10.63 -2.31
C ILE A 95 14.49 9.62 -3.35
N LEU A 96 13.71 9.30 -4.38
CA LEU A 96 14.12 8.40 -5.45
C LEU A 96 15.07 9.07 -6.46
N ASN A 97 15.27 10.39 -6.38
CA ASN A 97 16.29 11.09 -7.16
C ASN A 97 17.69 10.93 -6.57
N LEU A 98 17.83 10.50 -5.31
CA LEU A 98 19.15 10.26 -4.68
C LEU A 98 19.85 9.03 -5.26
N ASP A 99 19.08 7.98 -5.60
CA ASP A 99 19.54 6.81 -6.34
C ASP A 99 18.45 6.42 -7.36
N PRO A 100 18.55 6.88 -8.61
CA PRO A 100 17.51 6.67 -9.62
C PRO A 100 17.55 5.26 -10.23
N TYR A 101 18.53 4.43 -9.89
CA TYR A 101 18.70 3.14 -10.56
C TYR A 101 17.48 2.23 -10.48
N PRO A 102 16.76 2.09 -9.36
CA PRO A 102 15.52 1.31 -9.33
C PRO A 102 14.50 1.81 -10.35
N LEU A 103 14.36 3.13 -10.52
CA LEU A 103 13.49 3.70 -11.55
C LEU A 103 13.95 3.27 -12.95
N LEU A 104 15.23 3.43 -13.26
CA LEU A 104 15.78 3.07 -14.58
C LEU A 104 15.71 1.56 -14.86
N PHE A 105 15.89 0.73 -13.83
CA PHE A 105 15.75 -0.72 -13.94
C PHE A 105 14.31 -1.11 -14.26
N HIS A 106 13.34 -0.55 -13.53
CA HIS A 106 11.92 -0.81 -13.76
C HIS A 106 11.39 -0.17 -15.04
N ALA A 107 12.08 0.83 -15.61
CA ALA A 107 11.69 1.45 -16.86
C ALA A 107 11.90 0.53 -18.08
N LYS A 108 12.76 -0.48 -17.98
CA LYS A 108 13.05 -1.46 -19.04
C LYS A 108 11.78 -2.20 -19.48
N ASP A 109 11.69 -2.48 -20.77
CA ASP A 109 10.73 -3.41 -21.36
C ASP A 109 11.38 -4.78 -21.64
N ASP A 110 12.69 -4.79 -21.92
CA ASP A 110 13.50 -5.98 -22.11
C ASP A 110 14.85 -5.90 -21.33
N VAL A 111 15.45 -7.07 -21.07
CA VAL A 111 16.75 -7.19 -20.39
C VAL A 111 17.88 -6.50 -21.16
N PHE A 112 17.75 -6.36 -22.48
CA PHE A 112 18.74 -5.71 -23.35
C PHE A 112 18.65 -4.19 -23.35
N ASP A 113 17.58 -3.62 -22.79
CA ASP A 113 17.38 -2.18 -22.82
C ASP A 113 18.45 -1.46 -22.03
N VAL A 114 19.06 -0.48 -22.70
CA VAL A 114 19.87 0.57 -22.09
C VAL A 114 18.97 1.77 -21.92
N VAL A 115 18.52 1.98 -20.69
CA VAL A 115 17.65 3.10 -20.34
C VAL A 115 18.51 4.28 -19.94
N GLU A 116 18.47 5.35 -20.73
CA GLU A 116 19.14 6.61 -20.39
C GLU A 116 18.49 7.26 -19.16
N ASP A 117 19.33 7.90 -18.34
CA ASP A 117 18.85 8.61 -17.17
C ASP A 117 18.21 9.95 -17.55
N THR A 118 16.90 9.93 -17.77
CA THR A 118 16.09 11.10 -18.09
C THR A 118 14.87 11.19 -17.16
N PRO A 119 14.31 12.39 -16.89
CA PRO A 119 13.09 12.53 -16.10
C PRO A 119 11.93 11.68 -16.63
N THR A 120 11.79 11.58 -17.95
CA THR A 120 10.78 10.75 -18.60
C THR A 120 10.96 9.26 -18.29
N ASN A 121 12.18 8.73 -18.40
CA ASN A 121 12.43 7.31 -18.12
C ASN A 121 12.29 7.00 -16.62
N ARG A 122 12.70 7.92 -15.74
CA ARG A 122 12.46 7.81 -14.30
C ARG A 122 10.97 7.73 -13.98
N CYS A 123 10.15 8.56 -14.63
CA CYS A 123 8.70 8.54 -14.50
C CYS A 123 8.11 7.21 -14.99
N VAL A 124 8.57 6.68 -16.13
CA VAL A 124 8.14 5.35 -16.61
C VAL A 124 8.44 4.26 -15.58
N GLY A 125 9.65 4.25 -15.02
CA GLY A 125 10.04 3.31 -13.96
C GLY A 125 9.18 3.43 -12.71
N TRP A 126 8.90 4.66 -12.28
CA TRP A 126 8.03 4.96 -11.15
C TRP A 126 6.63 4.38 -11.33
N GLN A 127 6.00 4.65 -12.46
CA GLN A 127 4.63 4.20 -12.73
C GLN A 127 4.54 2.66 -12.75
N LYS A 128 5.53 2.00 -13.35
CA LYS A 128 5.66 0.53 -13.34
C LYS A 128 5.88 -0.01 -11.92
N ILE A 129 6.67 0.67 -11.08
CA ILE A 129 6.83 0.32 -9.66
C ILE A 129 5.52 0.46 -8.89
N CYS A 130 4.74 1.52 -9.10
CA CYS A 130 3.43 1.69 -8.48
C CYS A 130 2.49 0.53 -8.84
N LEU A 131 2.41 0.18 -10.13
CA LEU A 131 1.61 -0.95 -10.59
C LEU A 131 2.06 -2.27 -9.94
N PHE A 132 3.36 -2.54 -9.92
CA PHE A 132 3.90 -3.74 -9.28
C PHE A 132 3.64 -3.76 -7.77
N GLY A 133 3.88 -2.66 -7.06
CA GLY A 133 3.70 -2.56 -5.61
C GLY A 133 2.24 -2.68 -5.17
N LEU A 134 1.29 -2.28 -6.02
CA LEU A 134 -0.14 -2.23 -5.69
C LEU A 134 -0.97 -3.40 -6.25
N TYR A 135 -0.45 -4.13 -7.24
CA TYR A 135 -1.11 -5.32 -7.82
C TYR A 135 -0.31 -6.63 -7.70
N PHE A 136 1.00 -6.57 -7.42
CA PHE A 136 2.00 -7.61 -7.72
C PHE A 136 2.12 -7.92 -9.22
N GLN A 137 1.03 -8.35 -9.84
CA GLN A 137 0.96 -8.61 -11.27
C GLN A 137 -0.33 -7.99 -11.84
N VAL A 138 -0.21 -6.77 -12.35
CA VAL A 138 -1.28 -6.08 -13.09
C VAL A 138 -1.51 -6.76 -14.45
N GLY A 139 -2.67 -6.59 -15.08
CA GLY A 139 -3.03 -7.27 -16.33
C GLY A 139 -2.08 -6.96 -17.50
N ALA A 140 -1.41 -5.81 -17.45
CA ALA A 140 -0.37 -5.41 -18.39
C ALA A 140 1.04 -5.96 -18.10
N LEU A 141 1.22 -6.72 -17.01
CA LEU A 141 2.48 -7.37 -16.63
C LEU A 141 2.45 -8.87 -16.93
N GLU A 142 3.33 -9.32 -17.81
CA GLU A 142 3.49 -10.72 -18.17
C GLU A 142 4.74 -11.31 -17.52
N VAL A 143 4.59 -12.47 -16.86
CA VAL A 143 5.73 -13.20 -16.30
C VAL A 143 6.41 -13.99 -17.42
N VAL A 144 7.71 -13.80 -17.58
CA VAL A 144 8.50 -14.48 -18.60
C VAL A 144 8.68 -15.96 -18.21
N PRO A 145 8.47 -16.92 -19.13
CA PRO A 145 8.70 -18.34 -18.84
C PRO A 145 10.15 -18.62 -18.45
N THR A 146 10.38 -19.56 -17.52
CA THR A 146 11.70 -19.90 -16.99
C THR A 146 12.76 -20.19 -18.06
N GLY A 147 12.40 -20.88 -19.14
CA GLY A 147 13.32 -21.17 -20.25
C GLY A 147 13.80 -19.93 -21.00
N GLU A 148 12.97 -18.89 -21.11
CA GLU A 148 13.35 -17.61 -21.69
C GLU A 148 14.20 -16.78 -20.73
N ILE A 149 13.91 -16.82 -19.42
CA ILE A 149 14.73 -16.15 -18.39
C ILE A 149 16.18 -16.62 -18.49
N PHE A 150 16.42 -17.93 -18.56
CA PHE A 150 17.79 -18.46 -18.70
C PHE A 150 18.47 -17.94 -19.97
N LYS A 151 17.79 -17.94 -21.13
CA LYS A 151 18.35 -17.40 -22.39
C LYS A 151 18.67 -15.91 -22.29
N ASN A 152 17.83 -15.15 -21.61
CA ASN A 152 17.96 -13.71 -21.44
C ASN A 152 19.15 -13.34 -20.55
N VAL A 153 19.36 -14.04 -19.43
CA VAL A 153 20.53 -13.84 -18.54
C VAL A 153 21.85 -14.02 -19.28
N TRP A 154 21.97 -15.06 -20.11
CA TRP A 154 23.18 -15.31 -20.92
C TRP A 154 23.47 -14.25 -21.97
N LYS A 155 22.52 -13.37 -22.26
CA LYS A 155 22.65 -12.28 -23.23
C LYS A 155 22.61 -10.90 -22.57
N ALA A 156 22.33 -10.81 -21.27
CA ALA A 156 22.25 -9.55 -20.55
C ALA A 156 23.60 -8.81 -20.57
N GLY A 157 23.57 -7.53 -20.93
CA GLY A 157 24.76 -6.66 -21.00
C GLY A 157 25.30 -6.25 -19.62
N ASP A 158 24.44 -6.22 -18.60
CA ASP A 158 24.81 -5.99 -17.19
C ASP A 158 24.31 -7.16 -16.33
N ARG A 159 25.23 -7.83 -15.64
CA ARG A 159 24.96 -8.93 -14.69
C ARG A 159 25.46 -8.63 -13.29
N SER A 160 25.63 -7.36 -12.97
CA SER A 160 25.98 -6.93 -11.62
C SER A 160 24.88 -7.34 -10.62
N LYS A 161 25.24 -7.37 -9.33
CA LYS A 161 24.27 -7.59 -8.24
C LYS A 161 23.14 -6.55 -8.28
N ARG A 162 23.45 -5.31 -8.72
CA ARG A 162 22.49 -4.21 -8.85
C ARG A 162 21.45 -4.50 -9.94
N ALA A 163 21.88 -5.09 -11.05
CA ALA A 163 21.02 -5.54 -12.15
C ALA A 163 20.38 -6.91 -11.91
N TYR A 164 20.31 -7.36 -10.65
CA TYR A 164 19.76 -8.67 -10.29
C TYR A 164 20.40 -9.82 -11.10
N PHE A 165 21.70 -9.73 -11.37
CA PHE A 165 22.44 -10.72 -12.19
C PHE A 165 21.92 -10.86 -13.63
N GLY A 166 21.29 -9.81 -14.17
CA GLY A 166 20.68 -9.81 -15.50
C GLY A 166 19.31 -10.48 -15.55
N LEU A 167 18.66 -10.69 -14.39
CA LEU A 167 17.32 -11.25 -14.32
C LEU A 167 16.27 -10.13 -14.48
N LEU A 168 15.43 -10.28 -15.50
CA LEU A 168 14.20 -9.51 -15.66
C LEU A 168 13.06 -10.51 -15.93
N PRO A 169 12.35 -10.99 -14.88
CA PRO A 169 11.39 -12.09 -15.01
C PRO A 169 10.00 -11.63 -15.49
N TRP A 170 9.88 -10.42 -16.01
CA TRP A 170 8.62 -9.87 -16.53
C TRP A 170 8.83 -9.07 -17.80
N ARG A 171 7.74 -8.88 -18.56
CA ARG A 171 7.62 -7.95 -19.70
C ARG A 171 6.33 -7.16 -19.55
N TRP A 172 6.34 -5.93 -20.05
CA TRP A 172 5.17 -5.04 -20.05
C TRP A 172 4.49 -5.05 -21.42
N LYS A 173 3.16 -5.12 -21.43
CA LYS A 173 2.36 -4.87 -22.64
C LYS A 173 2.43 -3.39 -23.00
N SER A 174 2.31 -3.07 -24.29
CA SER A 174 2.43 -1.70 -24.79
C SER A 174 1.37 -0.73 -24.24
N ASP A 175 0.29 -1.23 -23.66
CA ASP A 175 -0.81 -0.46 -23.08
C ASP A 175 -0.73 -0.31 -21.55
N TRP A 176 0.39 -0.64 -20.90
CA TRP A 176 0.53 -0.60 -19.44
C TRP A 176 0.22 0.77 -18.80
N GLN A 177 0.46 1.87 -19.52
CA GLN A 177 0.15 3.22 -19.06
C GLN A 177 -1.36 3.42 -18.82
N ARG A 178 -2.20 2.65 -19.52
CA ARG A 178 -3.65 2.65 -19.28
C ARG A 178 -3.96 2.14 -17.87
N SER A 179 -3.35 1.03 -17.44
CA SER A 179 -3.49 0.51 -16.07
C SER A 179 -3.02 1.54 -15.05
N PHE A 180 -1.90 2.23 -15.29
CA PHE A 180 -1.43 3.29 -14.39
C PHE A 180 -2.44 4.44 -14.29
N THR A 181 -2.96 4.90 -15.44
CA THR A 181 -3.96 5.98 -15.50
C THR A 181 -5.25 5.59 -14.78
N GLN A 182 -5.70 4.35 -14.95
CA GLN A 182 -6.90 3.81 -14.30
C GLN A 182 -6.73 3.59 -12.80
N LEU A 183 -5.53 3.22 -12.35
CA LEU A 183 -5.18 3.16 -10.93
C LEU A 183 -5.15 4.56 -10.32
N ARG A 184 -4.42 5.50 -10.93
CA ARG A 184 -4.18 6.85 -10.38
C ARG A 184 -5.44 7.71 -10.35
N GLN A 185 -6.27 7.66 -11.40
CA GLN A 185 -7.45 8.54 -11.59
C GLN A 185 -7.22 9.99 -11.18
N ASP A 186 -6.18 10.59 -11.77
CA ASP A 186 -5.71 11.92 -11.46
C ASP A 186 -5.34 12.23 -10.00
N GLY A 187 -4.84 11.23 -9.27
CA GLY A 187 -4.44 11.39 -7.87
C GLY A 187 -5.62 11.32 -6.91
N ARG A 188 -6.72 10.68 -7.33
CA ARG A 188 -7.87 10.42 -6.45
C ARG A 188 -7.44 9.55 -5.27
N LEU A 189 -8.03 9.81 -4.11
CA LEU A 189 -7.95 8.91 -2.97
C LEU A 189 -8.51 7.52 -3.31
N LEU A 190 -7.75 6.47 -3.01
CA LEU A 190 -8.15 5.09 -3.24
C LEU A 190 -7.66 4.17 -2.12
N VAL A 191 -8.28 2.98 -2.06
CA VAL A 191 -7.82 1.86 -1.24
C VAL A 191 -6.98 0.96 -2.13
N ALA A 192 -5.78 0.56 -1.70
CA ALA A 192 -4.89 -0.24 -2.54
C ALA A 192 -5.57 -1.52 -3.08
N PRO A 193 -5.40 -1.90 -4.36
CA PRO A 193 -6.01 -3.10 -4.94
C PRO A 193 -5.74 -4.38 -4.13
N ILE A 194 -4.52 -4.56 -3.61
CA ILE A 194 -4.16 -5.67 -2.71
C ILE A 194 -5.04 -5.68 -1.44
N LEU A 195 -5.31 -4.53 -0.84
CA LEU A 195 -6.17 -4.46 0.35
C LEU A 195 -7.63 -4.71 0.01
N GLN A 196 -8.11 -4.21 -1.13
CA GLN A 196 -9.49 -4.46 -1.59
C GLN A 196 -9.78 -5.96 -1.79
N THR A 197 -8.79 -6.69 -2.29
CA THR A 197 -8.95 -8.09 -2.73
C THR A 197 -8.55 -9.11 -1.67
N LEU A 198 -7.52 -8.83 -0.87
CA LEU A 198 -6.97 -9.82 0.06
C LEU A 198 -7.39 -9.59 1.51
N ILE A 199 -7.74 -8.35 1.92
CA ILE A 199 -7.83 -7.97 3.33
C ILE A 199 -9.22 -7.43 3.71
N LEU A 200 -9.65 -6.33 3.09
CA LEU A 200 -10.82 -5.57 3.54
C LEU A 200 -12.15 -6.21 3.10
N ASN A 201 -12.09 -7.17 2.18
CA ASN A 201 -13.24 -7.97 1.76
C ASN A 201 -13.63 -9.09 2.76
N ARG A 202 -12.83 -9.33 3.81
CA ARG A 202 -13.05 -10.43 4.77
C ARG A 202 -14.20 -10.18 5.73
N ASP A 203 -14.37 -8.92 6.15
CA ASP A 203 -15.51 -8.50 6.95
C ASP A 203 -16.01 -7.13 6.44
N PRO A 204 -16.72 -7.11 5.29
CA PRO A 204 -17.21 -5.86 4.69
C PRO A 204 -18.09 -5.07 5.66
N LYS A 205 -18.81 -5.76 6.56
CA LYS A 205 -19.66 -5.10 7.55
C LYS A 205 -18.82 -4.32 8.57
N GLN A 206 -17.85 -4.97 9.20
CA GLN A 206 -16.97 -4.31 10.16
C GLN A 206 -16.17 -3.18 9.50
N VAL A 207 -15.67 -3.39 8.29
CA VAL A 207 -14.94 -2.35 7.54
C VAL A 207 -15.86 -1.15 7.27
N MET A 208 -17.07 -1.36 6.76
CA MET A 208 -17.97 -0.25 6.48
C MET A 208 -18.45 0.47 7.74
N GLU A 209 -18.68 -0.21 8.86
CA GLU A 209 -18.98 0.44 10.15
C GLU A 209 -17.84 1.37 10.59
N TRP A 210 -16.59 0.94 10.44
CA TRP A 210 -15.42 1.78 10.70
C TRP A 210 -15.32 2.95 9.71
N VAL A 211 -15.56 2.70 8.41
CA VAL A 211 -15.56 3.76 7.38
C VAL A 211 -16.58 4.84 7.69
N GLU A 212 -17.81 4.48 8.09
CA GLU A 212 -18.86 5.44 8.45
C GLU A 212 -18.47 6.28 9.66
N LYS A 213 -17.87 5.65 10.68
CA LYS A 213 -17.37 6.37 11.86
C LYS A 213 -16.33 7.42 11.44
N VAL A 214 -15.34 7.01 10.65
CA VAL A 214 -14.27 7.92 10.21
C VAL A 214 -14.83 9.03 9.32
N ALA A 215 -15.68 8.68 8.35
CA ALA A 215 -16.31 9.63 7.44
C ALA A 215 -17.23 10.65 8.12
N SER A 216 -17.70 10.36 9.35
CA SER A 216 -18.50 11.30 10.15
C SER A 216 -17.68 12.48 10.70
N TRP A 217 -16.35 12.36 10.75
CA TRP A 217 -15.48 13.43 11.21
C TRP A 217 -15.31 14.54 10.17
N ASN A 218 -15.07 15.77 10.63
CA ASN A 218 -14.97 16.96 9.79
C ASN A 218 -13.51 17.26 9.39
N PHE A 219 -12.81 16.29 8.80
CA PHE A 219 -11.51 16.54 8.17
C PHE A 219 -11.68 17.07 6.74
N ARG A 220 -10.67 17.81 6.27
CA ARG A 220 -10.60 18.39 4.92
C ARG A 220 -9.37 17.96 4.14
N GLN A 221 -8.45 17.28 4.80
CA GLN A 221 -7.26 16.74 4.20
C GLN A 221 -6.88 15.42 4.86
N ILE A 222 -6.19 14.57 4.10
CA ILE A 222 -5.68 13.28 4.55
C ILE A 222 -4.17 13.24 4.34
N ILE A 223 -3.42 12.79 5.35
CA ILE A 223 -2.00 12.48 5.26
C ILE A 223 -1.88 10.95 5.41
N PRO A 224 -1.79 10.19 4.30
CA PRO A 224 -1.47 8.77 4.37
C PRO A 224 0.01 8.54 4.66
N CYS A 225 0.36 7.35 5.14
CA CYS A 225 1.76 6.93 5.27
C CYS A 225 2.38 6.48 3.94
N HIS A 226 1.56 6.27 2.90
CA HIS A 226 1.99 5.80 1.58
C HIS A 226 1.66 6.83 0.49
N PHE A 227 2.64 7.09 -0.38
CA PHE A 227 2.52 7.94 -1.57
C PHE A 227 2.23 9.42 -1.28
N ASP A 228 1.32 10.05 -2.02
CA ASP A 228 1.12 11.50 -1.98
C ASP A 228 0.47 11.99 -0.69
N ALA A 229 1.00 13.10 -0.18
CA ALA A 229 0.45 13.82 0.96
C ALA A 229 0.78 15.32 0.89
N PRO A 230 -0.12 16.21 1.35
CA PRO A 230 -1.49 15.93 1.78
C PRO A 230 -2.45 15.73 0.59
N ILE A 231 -3.50 14.94 0.80
CA ILE A 231 -4.60 14.75 -0.14
C ILE A 231 -5.77 15.65 0.29
N GLN A 232 -6.30 16.48 -0.60
CA GLN A 232 -7.52 17.25 -0.34
C GLN A 232 -8.74 16.35 -0.49
N ALA A 233 -9.30 15.91 0.63
CA ALA A 233 -10.41 14.97 0.69
C ALA A 233 -11.16 15.12 2.02
N SER A 234 -12.48 14.95 1.99
CA SER A 234 -13.35 14.95 3.15
C SER A 234 -13.81 13.53 3.50
N GLY A 235 -14.67 13.41 4.51
CA GLY A 235 -15.36 12.15 4.85
C GLY A 235 -16.10 11.53 3.66
N TYR A 236 -16.60 12.37 2.72
CA TYR A 236 -17.27 11.89 1.51
C TYR A 236 -16.32 11.14 0.58
N GLU A 237 -15.20 11.75 0.17
CA GLU A 237 -14.22 11.10 -0.71
C GLU A 237 -13.57 9.90 -0.02
N PHE A 238 -13.34 9.99 1.30
CA PHE A 238 -12.87 8.86 2.11
C PHE A 238 -13.81 7.68 2.00
N ARG A 239 -15.10 7.87 2.27
CA ARG A 239 -16.12 6.83 2.12
C ARG A 239 -16.16 6.26 0.70
N GLN A 240 -16.13 7.10 -0.32
CA GLN A 240 -16.17 6.66 -1.72
C GLN A 240 -15.01 5.72 -2.08
N GLY A 241 -13.85 5.89 -1.46
CA GLY A 241 -12.70 4.98 -1.61
C GLY A 241 -13.02 3.51 -1.28
N PHE A 242 -14.02 3.28 -0.41
CA PHE A 242 -14.47 1.96 0.05
C PHE A 242 -15.71 1.42 -0.68
N SER A 243 -16.20 2.10 -1.71
CA SER A 243 -17.37 1.67 -2.50
C SER A 243 -17.22 0.27 -3.14
N PHE A 244 -15.99 -0.26 -3.25
CA PHE A 244 -15.74 -1.64 -3.70
C PHE A 244 -16.34 -2.72 -2.77
N LEU A 245 -16.72 -2.37 -1.54
CA LEU A 245 -17.42 -3.26 -0.59
C LEU A 245 -18.95 -3.25 -0.76
N GLU A 246 -19.49 -2.25 -1.47
CA GLU A 246 -20.92 -2.13 -1.70
C GLU A 246 -21.37 -3.11 -2.80
N LYS A 247 -22.56 -3.69 -2.64
CA LYS A 247 -23.14 -4.57 -3.65
C LYS A 247 -23.39 -3.77 -4.94
N ASP A 248 -23.09 -4.39 -6.09
CA ASP A 248 -23.33 -3.84 -7.43
C ASP A 248 -22.50 -2.60 -7.84
N SER A 249 -21.51 -2.17 -7.05
CA SER A 249 -20.65 -1.04 -7.43
C SER A 249 -19.73 -1.36 -8.62
N GLY A 250 -19.48 -2.65 -8.88
CA GLY A 250 -18.55 -3.11 -9.93
C GLY A 250 -17.08 -2.76 -9.69
N GLY A 251 -16.77 -2.08 -8.58
CA GLY A 251 -15.48 -1.44 -8.33
C GLY A 251 -15.15 -0.33 -9.35
N TYR A 252 -14.14 0.47 -9.05
CA TYR A 252 -13.62 1.48 -9.99
C TYR A 252 -12.32 1.07 -10.68
N LEU A 253 -11.78 -0.10 -10.33
CA LEU A 253 -10.55 -0.65 -10.90
C LEU A 253 -10.89 -1.67 -11.99
N PRO A 254 -10.07 -1.79 -13.05
CA PRO A 254 -10.31 -2.76 -14.12
C PRO A 254 -10.20 -4.21 -13.62
N GLU A 255 -11.19 -5.04 -13.95
CA GLU A 255 -11.18 -6.46 -13.55
C GLU A 255 -9.97 -7.23 -14.13
N THR A 256 -9.52 -6.87 -15.32
CA THR A 256 -8.31 -7.44 -15.93
C THR A 256 -7.06 -7.22 -15.08
N ASP A 257 -7.00 -6.10 -14.36
CA ASP A 257 -5.87 -5.75 -13.50
C ASP A 257 -5.96 -6.41 -12.12
N LEU A 258 -7.17 -6.72 -11.67
CA LEU A 258 -7.42 -7.45 -10.41
C LEU A 258 -7.31 -8.97 -10.56
N GLN A 259 -7.30 -9.50 -11.78
CA GLN A 259 -7.39 -10.94 -12.06
C GLN A 259 -6.35 -11.77 -11.28
N PHE A 260 -5.08 -11.33 -11.25
CA PHE A 260 -4.04 -12.04 -10.50
C PHE A 260 -4.33 -12.08 -9.00
N LEU A 261 -4.72 -10.94 -8.42
CA LEU A 261 -5.03 -10.84 -7.00
C LEU A 261 -6.22 -11.73 -6.62
N ARG A 262 -7.26 -11.82 -7.47
CA ARG A 262 -8.39 -12.73 -7.29
C ARG A 262 -7.96 -14.20 -7.35
N GLN A 263 -7.10 -14.57 -8.30
CA GLN A 263 -6.56 -15.93 -8.36
C GLN A 263 -5.66 -16.25 -7.16
N LEU A 264 -4.91 -15.27 -6.66
CA LEU A 264 -4.09 -15.41 -5.46
C LEU A 264 -4.98 -15.60 -4.23
N ASP A 265 -6.03 -14.79 -4.09
CA ASP A 265 -7.04 -14.92 -3.05
C ASP A 265 -7.65 -16.33 -3.01
N ASP A 266 -8.14 -16.81 -4.16
CA ASP A 266 -8.71 -18.16 -4.29
C ASP A 266 -7.72 -19.25 -3.85
N LYS A 267 -6.46 -19.13 -4.25
CA LYS A 267 -5.40 -20.09 -3.89
C LYS A 267 -5.11 -20.06 -2.40
N LEU A 268 -4.95 -18.87 -1.82
CA LEU A 268 -4.62 -18.70 -0.40
C LEU A 268 -5.77 -19.15 0.49
N THR A 269 -7.02 -18.92 0.07
CA THR A 269 -8.22 -19.40 0.75
C THR A 269 -8.32 -20.93 0.68
N LYS A 270 -8.06 -21.53 -0.49
CA LYS A 270 -8.06 -23.00 -0.66
C LYS A 270 -7.04 -23.73 0.22
N ILE A 271 -5.88 -23.13 0.48
CA ILE A 271 -4.86 -23.71 1.35
C ILE A 271 -5.03 -23.30 2.83
N GLY A 272 -6.08 -22.54 3.17
CA GLY A 272 -6.37 -22.08 4.53
C GLY A 272 -5.41 -21.01 5.07
N ALA A 273 -4.62 -20.38 4.19
CA ALA A 273 -3.73 -19.26 4.56
C ALA A 273 -4.51 -17.96 4.76
N LEU A 274 -5.54 -17.76 3.93
CA LEU A 274 -6.57 -16.73 4.11
C LEU A 274 -7.92 -17.39 4.43
N ARG A 275 -8.82 -16.64 5.06
CA ARG A 275 -10.18 -17.10 5.43
C ARG A 275 -11.27 -16.58 4.51
#